data_AF-A0A138A7X6-F1
#
_entry.id   AF-A0A138A7X6-F1
#
_cell.length_a   1.000
_cell.length_b   1.000
_cell.length_c   1.000
_cell.angle_alpha   90.00
_cell.angle_beta   90.00
_cell.angle_gamma   90.00
#
_symmetry.space_group_name_H-M   'P 1'
#
loop_
_entity.id
_entity.type
_entity.pdbx_description
1 polymer ?
#
loop_
_entity_poly.entity_id
_entity_poly.type
_entity_poly.pdbx_seq_one_letter_code
_entity_poly.pdbx_strand_id
1 'polypeptide(L)'
;MSAYTPDQVAAAFIVEGLRSGVSERGIVICLATGLVESNLTVYANPADPESLAEPHDAVGSDANSVGPLQQRAPWWGSSARERMNPTLSSRLFYRALRALPYDSPAHSPGWYAQQVQRSAFPDRYDRRITEAQAIYDRLAPTISVAAASAPSPSPQNGSAMTTAPTYTELDRMGDSRSGRKGARIRNFLLHTEEGTSTAERLAAYCNDATHSASYHYTVRDGVVCDLVDTDFASWSVLSANPYTINLCFAGSSAGWTRSDWLDRGDDIRIAAWLAVADARKYGFATDVITPPYRVADGISDHCYVTRALGIGSHTDVGDGFPWDFFAAAVAEFTTGTAPVGAPRVQGDPAESQAESAIAGAASRADGWIGERTDPAIIACPDGRGRFAMYDHGRVYWTAATGAHPIPTRLLESYTAYEREAGPLGYPVVDHTNLPDGQVEAFERGVLYRRTDAAEGFFVTGRIGDRWARDGYEKGPLGWPVSAQAAAADGSVHQDFQHGRMYWSPTGTTVVGAADAAAIA
;
A
#
# COMPACT_ATOMS: atom_id res chain seq x y z
N MET A 1 -25.74 33.10 -11.03
CA MET A 1 -25.99 31.66 -10.80
C MET A 1 -24.87 31.18 -9.91
N SER A 2 -25.17 30.34 -8.91
CA SER A 2 -24.14 29.72 -8.06
C SER A 2 -23.17 28.95 -8.95
N ALA A 3 -21.86 29.10 -8.73
CA ALA A 3 -20.84 28.33 -9.42
C ALA A 3 -20.82 26.86 -8.95
N TYR A 4 -21.17 26.63 -7.68
CA TYR A 4 -21.24 25.33 -7.03
C TYR A 4 -22.54 25.19 -6.23
N THR A 5 -23.00 23.96 -6.11
CA THR A 5 -24.01 23.57 -5.12
C THR A 5 -23.32 23.05 -3.85
N PRO A 6 -23.96 23.12 -2.67
CA PRO A 6 -23.41 22.54 -1.44
C PRO A 6 -23.00 21.06 -1.59
N ASP A 7 -23.78 20.28 -2.34
CA ASP A 7 -23.47 18.87 -2.62
C ASP A 7 -22.22 18.71 -3.52
N GLN A 8 -21.99 19.62 -4.48
CA GLN A 8 -20.76 19.61 -5.28
C GLN A 8 -19.52 19.96 -4.45
N VAL A 9 -19.64 20.91 -3.52
CA VAL A 9 -18.56 21.27 -2.60
C VAL A 9 -18.26 20.10 -1.65
N ALA A 10 -19.30 19.50 -1.05
CA ALA A 10 -19.15 18.33 -0.19
C ALA A 10 -18.56 17.13 -0.94
N ALA A 11 -19.01 16.87 -2.16
CA ALA A 11 -18.46 15.80 -3.00
C ALA A 11 -16.98 16.03 -3.30
N ALA A 12 -16.57 17.28 -3.60
CA ALA A 12 -15.17 17.61 -3.82
C ALA A 12 -14.30 17.34 -2.58
N PHE A 13 -14.80 17.66 -1.37
CA PHE A 13 -14.09 17.37 -0.12
C PHE A 13 -13.94 15.85 0.07
N ILE A 14 -15.01 15.09 -0.13
CA ILE A 14 -15.01 13.63 -0.01
C ILE A 14 -14.03 13.01 -1.02
N VAL A 15 -14.11 13.41 -2.29
CA VAL A 15 -13.21 12.92 -3.35
C VAL A 15 -11.75 13.22 -3.00
N GLU A 16 -11.43 14.44 -2.58
CA GLU A 16 -10.06 14.81 -2.22
C GLU A 16 -9.56 14.06 -0.97
N GLY A 17 -10.42 13.88 0.03
CA GLY A 17 -10.10 13.13 1.24
C GLY A 17 -9.83 11.65 0.93
N LEU A 18 -10.68 11.02 0.12
CA LEU A 18 -10.47 9.65 -0.35
C LEU A 18 -9.20 9.54 -1.20
N ARG A 19 -8.97 10.47 -2.14
CA ARG A 19 -7.76 10.55 -2.97
C ARG A 19 -6.50 10.63 -2.11
N SER A 20 -6.57 11.41 -1.04
CA SER A 20 -5.44 11.68 -0.14
C SER A 20 -5.28 10.62 0.94
N GLY A 21 -6.13 9.58 1.02
CA GLY A 21 -6.10 8.57 2.09
C GLY A 21 -6.42 9.14 3.48
N VAL A 22 -7.32 10.12 3.55
CA VAL A 22 -7.84 10.67 4.82
C VAL A 22 -8.92 9.71 5.32
N SER A 23 -8.92 9.42 6.62
CA SER A 23 -9.97 8.57 7.19
C SER A 23 -11.35 9.22 7.04
N GLU A 24 -12.41 8.41 7.09
CA GLU A 24 -13.79 8.92 7.14
C GLU A 24 -13.95 10.03 8.18
N ARG A 25 -13.38 9.81 9.38
CA ARG A 25 -13.42 10.79 10.46
C ARG A 25 -12.79 12.11 10.04
N GLY A 26 -11.64 12.10 9.36
CA GLY A 26 -11.00 13.30 8.84
C GLY A 26 -11.83 14.01 7.77
N ILE A 27 -12.52 13.25 6.91
CA ILE A 27 -13.41 13.80 5.88
C ILE A 27 -14.62 14.48 6.54
N VAL A 28 -15.24 13.84 7.52
CA VAL A 28 -16.36 14.39 8.30
C VAL A 28 -15.95 15.65 9.07
N ILE A 29 -14.73 15.70 9.61
CA ILE A 29 -14.17 16.91 10.22
C ILE A 29 -14.15 18.07 9.20
N CYS A 30 -13.63 17.84 7.98
CA CYS A 30 -13.57 18.88 6.95
C CYS A 30 -14.96 19.32 6.46
N LEU A 31 -15.90 18.40 6.31
CA LEU A 31 -17.30 18.70 5.97
C LEU A 31 -17.94 19.58 7.04
N ALA A 32 -17.78 19.23 8.33
CA ALA A 32 -18.28 20.06 9.42
C ALA A 32 -17.63 21.44 9.47
N THR A 33 -16.34 21.54 9.14
CA THR A 33 -15.67 22.83 8.98
C THR A 33 -16.32 23.65 7.87
N GLY A 34 -16.51 23.10 6.67
CA GLY A 34 -17.17 23.83 5.57
C GLY A 34 -18.61 24.25 5.90
N LEU A 35 -19.35 23.41 6.63
CA LEU A 35 -20.69 23.72 7.10
C LEU A 35 -20.72 24.90 8.09
N VAL A 36 -19.74 24.98 9.01
CA VAL A 36 -19.64 26.08 9.97
C VAL A 36 -19.16 27.37 9.33
N GLU A 37 -18.14 27.29 8.49
CA GLU A 37 -17.44 28.45 7.94
C GLU A 37 -18.26 29.16 6.86
N SER A 38 -18.94 28.40 6.00
CA SER A 38 -19.63 28.98 4.83
C SER A 38 -20.97 28.33 4.52
N ASN A 39 -21.40 27.34 5.30
CA ASN A 39 -22.48 26.44 4.93
C ASN A 39 -22.25 25.80 3.54
N LEU A 40 -20.99 25.42 3.26
CA LEU A 40 -20.50 24.87 1.99
C LEU A 40 -20.69 25.80 0.77
N THR A 41 -20.60 27.12 0.99
CA THR A 41 -20.71 28.15 -0.06
C THR A 41 -19.32 28.65 -0.45
N VAL A 42 -19.00 28.73 -1.74
CA VAL A 42 -17.72 29.28 -2.19
C VAL A 42 -17.78 30.81 -2.23
N TYR A 43 -17.16 31.48 -1.26
CA TYR A 43 -17.13 32.95 -1.20
C TYR A 43 -15.89 33.55 -1.90
N ALA A 44 -16.09 34.55 -2.75
CA ALA A 44 -15.04 35.52 -3.09
C ALA A 44 -15.03 36.67 -2.05
N ASN A 45 -13.98 37.49 -2.04
CA ASN A 45 -13.86 38.61 -1.11
C ASN A 45 -13.10 39.79 -1.76
N PRO A 46 -13.66 41.02 -1.80
CA PRO A 46 -12.98 42.17 -2.40
C PRO A 46 -11.67 42.56 -1.71
N ALA A 47 -11.47 42.18 -0.44
CA ALA A 47 -10.20 42.37 0.27
C ALA A 47 -9.10 41.40 -0.21
N ASP A 48 -9.46 40.43 -1.05
CA ASP A 48 -8.58 39.53 -1.77
C ASP A 48 -8.90 39.60 -3.27
N PRO A 49 -8.42 40.64 -4.00
CA PRO A 49 -8.95 40.97 -5.32
C PRO A 49 -8.83 39.85 -6.37
N GLU A 50 -7.84 38.95 -6.24
CA GLU A 50 -7.69 37.77 -7.11
C GLU A 50 -8.91 36.86 -7.01
N SER A 51 -9.53 36.75 -5.82
CA SER A 51 -10.70 35.91 -5.57
C SER A 51 -11.93 36.27 -6.40
N LEU A 52 -12.08 37.55 -6.80
CA LEU A 52 -13.21 37.99 -7.60
C LEU A 52 -13.16 37.47 -9.03
N ALA A 53 -11.99 37.03 -9.50
CA ALA A 53 -11.81 36.41 -10.81
C ALA A 53 -12.07 34.89 -10.80
N GLU A 54 -12.10 34.26 -9.62
CA GLU A 54 -12.34 32.83 -9.47
C GLU A 54 -13.84 32.51 -9.43
N PRO A 55 -14.29 31.32 -9.88
CA PRO A 55 -15.69 30.91 -9.77
C PRO A 55 -16.16 30.92 -8.31
N HIS A 56 -17.26 31.64 -8.02
CA HIS A 56 -17.80 31.79 -6.67
C HIS A 56 -19.32 31.88 -6.65
N ASP A 57 -19.90 31.57 -5.50
CA ASP A 57 -21.34 31.55 -5.24
C ASP A 57 -21.83 32.85 -4.61
N ALA A 58 -20.98 33.48 -3.81
CA ALA A 58 -21.28 34.68 -3.07
C ALA A 58 -20.03 35.53 -2.84
N VAL A 59 -20.23 36.78 -2.44
CA VAL A 59 -19.15 37.71 -2.09
C VAL A 59 -19.26 38.03 -0.61
N GLY A 60 -18.21 37.71 0.15
CA GLY A 60 -18.09 37.96 1.58
C GLY A 60 -17.28 39.23 1.86
N SER A 61 -17.22 39.59 3.13
CA SER A 61 -16.49 40.78 3.60
C SER A 61 -15.73 40.55 4.90
N ASP A 62 -15.67 39.31 5.40
CA ASP A 62 -14.92 38.99 6.60
C ASP A 62 -13.41 38.94 6.30
N ALA A 63 -12.68 39.93 6.81
CA ALA A 63 -11.26 40.15 6.54
C ALA A 63 -10.92 39.89 5.06
N ASN A 64 -10.02 38.94 4.78
CA ASN A 64 -9.68 38.44 3.45
C ASN A 64 -9.98 36.95 3.29
N SER A 65 -10.99 36.44 4.01
CA SER A 65 -11.40 35.04 3.96
C SER A 65 -12.09 34.73 2.63
N VAL A 66 -11.73 33.61 1.99
CA VAL A 66 -12.30 33.16 0.72
C VAL A 66 -12.60 31.66 0.74
N GLY A 67 -13.41 31.21 -0.20
CA GLY A 67 -13.69 29.80 -0.44
C GLY A 67 -14.64 29.14 0.57
N PRO A 68 -14.86 27.83 0.41
CA PRO A 68 -15.81 27.09 1.23
C PRO A 68 -15.33 26.85 2.66
N LEU A 69 -14.03 27.00 2.92
CA LEU A 69 -13.43 26.88 4.25
C LEU A 69 -12.98 28.23 4.82
N GLN A 70 -13.34 29.36 4.20
CA GLN A 70 -13.00 30.72 4.65
C GLN A 70 -11.50 30.90 4.95
N GLN A 71 -10.66 30.36 4.06
CA GLN A 71 -9.21 30.33 4.21
C GLN A 71 -8.59 31.68 3.84
N ARG A 72 -7.64 32.14 4.65
CA ARG A 72 -7.03 33.48 4.54
C ARG A 72 -5.59 33.42 4.08
N ALA A 73 -5.24 34.26 3.11
CA ALA A 73 -3.84 34.58 2.81
C ALA A 73 -3.22 35.43 3.94
N PRO A 74 -1.91 35.28 4.21
CA PRO A 74 -1.00 34.30 3.61
C PRO A 74 -1.01 32.94 4.32
N TRP A 75 -1.77 32.79 5.42
CA TRP A 75 -1.71 31.62 6.30
C TRP A 75 -2.08 30.29 5.63
N TRP A 76 -2.98 30.35 4.65
CA TRP A 76 -3.46 29.19 3.88
C TRP A 76 -2.92 29.19 2.44
N GLY A 77 -1.78 29.86 2.20
CA GLY A 77 -1.26 30.11 0.86
C GLY A 77 -1.67 31.47 0.32
N SER A 78 -0.99 31.93 -0.72
CA SER A 78 -1.24 33.24 -1.36
C SER A 78 -2.26 33.16 -2.49
N SER A 79 -2.39 32.03 -3.18
CA SER A 79 -3.33 31.89 -4.31
C SER A 79 -4.78 31.93 -3.83
N ALA A 80 -5.59 32.82 -4.40
CA ALA A 80 -7.04 32.80 -4.16
C ALA A 80 -7.70 31.54 -4.73
N ARG A 81 -7.22 31.05 -5.90
CA ARG A 81 -7.72 29.83 -6.54
C ARG A 81 -7.60 28.60 -5.64
N GLU A 82 -6.43 28.38 -5.03
CA GLU A 82 -6.20 27.25 -4.13
C GLU A 82 -7.14 27.27 -2.93
N ARG A 83 -7.39 28.47 -2.38
CA ARG A 83 -8.27 28.66 -1.22
C ARG A 83 -9.76 28.61 -1.57
N MET A 84 -10.12 28.85 -2.83
CA MET A 84 -11.53 28.90 -3.28
C MET A 84 -12.03 27.63 -3.95
N ASN A 85 -11.21 26.95 -4.74
CA ASN A 85 -11.61 25.70 -5.39
C ASN A 85 -11.89 24.64 -4.31
N PRO A 86 -13.09 24.03 -4.25
CA PRO A 86 -13.43 23.08 -3.18
C PRO A 86 -12.44 21.92 -2.99
N THR A 87 -11.90 21.38 -4.09
CA THR A 87 -10.89 20.31 -4.05
C THR A 87 -9.58 20.82 -3.48
N LEU A 88 -9.07 21.97 -3.96
CA LEU A 88 -7.79 22.51 -3.50
C LEU A 88 -7.88 23.03 -2.06
N SER A 89 -8.99 23.67 -1.70
CA SER A 89 -9.24 24.22 -0.37
C SER A 89 -9.30 23.11 0.68
N SER A 90 -9.98 22.00 0.39
CA SER A 90 -10.01 20.83 1.28
C SER A 90 -8.66 20.11 1.36
N ARG A 91 -7.87 20.06 0.27
CA ARG A 91 -6.49 19.55 0.31
C ARG A 91 -5.62 20.34 1.29
N LEU A 92 -5.69 21.67 1.25
CA LEU A 92 -4.98 22.52 2.21
C LEU A 92 -5.39 22.16 3.65
N PHE A 93 -6.69 22.01 3.90
CA PHE A 93 -7.22 21.62 5.21
C PHE A 93 -6.72 20.24 5.66
N TYR A 94 -6.77 19.23 4.80
CA TYR A 94 -6.30 17.88 5.13
C TYR A 94 -4.81 17.85 5.43
N ARG A 95 -4.00 18.64 4.71
CA ARG A 95 -2.56 18.80 5.01
C ARG A 95 -2.34 19.33 6.43
N ALA A 96 -3.12 20.32 6.86
CA ALA A 96 -3.04 20.85 8.21
C ALA A 96 -3.58 19.84 9.26
N LEU A 97 -4.67 19.14 8.94
CA LEU A 97 -5.27 18.14 9.83
C LEU A 97 -4.33 16.96 10.13
N ARG A 98 -3.57 16.50 9.12
CA ARG A 98 -2.60 15.39 9.24
C ARG A 98 -1.46 15.66 10.21
N ALA A 99 -1.20 16.92 10.56
CA ALA A 99 -0.22 17.26 11.60
C ALA A 99 -0.74 16.95 13.02
N LEU A 100 -2.01 16.55 13.16
CA LEU A 100 -2.65 16.21 14.42
C LEU A 100 -3.03 14.72 14.44
N PRO A 101 -3.08 14.08 15.62
CA PRO A 101 -3.57 12.70 15.76
C PRO A 101 -5.10 12.66 15.70
N TYR A 102 -5.69 13.09 14.58
CA TYR A 102 -7.13 13.36 14.45
C TYR A 102 -8.01 12.09 14.51
N ASP A 103 -7.44 10.93 14.22
CA ASP A 103 -8.10 9.62 14.38
C ASP A 103 -8.17 9.14 15.83
N SER A 104 -7.42 9.78 16.73
CA SER A 104 -7.50 9.46 18.15
C SER A 104 -8.86 9.86 18.72
N PRO A 105 -9.47 9.02 19.59
CA PRO A 105 -10.67 9.38 20.33
C PRO A 105 -10.40 10.37 21.48
N ALA A 106 -9.14 10.80 21.68
CA ALA A 106 -8.74 11.67 22.78
C ALA A 106 -9.45 13.04 22.77
N HIS A 107 -9.84 13.53 21.59
CA HIS A 107 -10.59 14.77 21.42
C HIS A 107 -11.78 14.62 20.47
N SER A 108 -12.75 15.53 20.56
CA SER A 108 -13.89 15.56 19.65
C SER A 108 -13.44 15.94 18.22
N PRO A 109 -14.16 15.50 17.18
CA PRO A 109 -13.91 15.93 15.80
C PRO A 109 -13.87 17.46 15.65
N GLY A 110 -14.78 18.18 16.29
CA GLY A 110 -14.84 19.64 16.24
C GLY A 110 -13.65 20.32 16.93
N TRP A 111 -13.06 19.68 17.94
CA TRP A 111 -11.82 20.16 18.54
C TRP A 111 -10.67 20.15 17.52
N TYR A 112 -10.54 19.09 16.71
CA TYR A 112 -9.52 19.02 15.66
C TYR A 112 -9.78 20.05 14.55
N ALA A 113 -11.04 20.24 14.13
CA ALA A 113 -11.41 21.32 13.20
C ALA A 113 -10.97 22.69 13.74
N GLN A 114 -11.19 22.95 15.03
CA GLN A 114 -10.76 24.19 15.68
C GLN A 114 -9.23 24.33 15.70
N GLN A 115 -8.46 23.27 15.95
CA GLN A 115 -6.99 23.36 15.92
C GLN A 115 -6.46 23.72 14.53
N VAL A 116 -7.11 23.18 13.49
CA VAL A 116 -6.76 23.44 12.09
C VAL A 116 -7.12 24.88 11.72
N GLN A 117 -8.36 25.31 11.97
CA GLN A 117 -8.83 26.64 11.55
C GLN A 117 -8.40 27.78 12.45
N ARG A 118 -8.15 27.51 13.73
CA ARG A 118 -7.90 28.52 14.77
C ARG A 118 -8.97 29.62 14.78
N SER A 119 -10.23 29.21 14.64
CA SER A 119 -11.38 30.13 14.55
C SER A 119 -11.66 30.82 15.89
N ALA A 120 -12.32 31.98 15.85
CA ALA A 120 -12.76 32.70 17.04
C ALA A 120 -13.94 32.03 17.75
N PHE A 121 -14.54 30.99 17.15
CA PHE A 121 -15.76 30.33 17.64
C PHE A 121 -15.60 28.79 17.74
N PRO A 122 -14.78 28.30 18.69
CA PRO A 122 -14.37 26.89 18.77
C PRO A 122 -15.54 25.91 18.94
N ASP A 123 -16.61 26.29 19.65
CA ASP A 123 -17.71 25.39 20.01
C ASP A 123 -18.72 25.14 18.90
N ARG A 124 -18.47 25.63 17.67
CA ARG A 124 -19.43 25.54 16.56
C ARG A 124 -19.29 24.27 15.74
N TYR A 125 -18.09 23.71 15.62
CA TYR A 125 -17.82 22.56 14.75
C TYR A 125 -18.54 21.29 15.20
N ASP A 126 -18.46 20.94 16.49
CA ASP A 126 -19.12 19.75 17.03
C ASP A 126 -20.64 19.76 16.82
N ARG A 127 -21.25 20.95 16.74
CA ARG A 127 -22.69 21.11 16.48
C ARG A 127 -23.11 20.68 15.06
N ARG A 128 -22.16 20.65 14.11
CA ARG A 128 -22.40 20.29 12.70
C ARG A 128 -21.85 18.92 12.33
N ILE A 129 -21.21 18.18 13.25
CA ILE A 129 -20.63 16.86 12.96
C ILE A 129 -21.69 15.84 12.54
N THR A 130 -22.85 15.80 13.21
CA THR A 130 -23.93 14.89 12.83
C THR A 130 -24.44 15.16 11.41
N GLU A 131 -24.55 16.42 11.03
CA GLU A 131 -24.96 16.81 9.68
C GLU A 131 -23.87 16.48 8.64
N ALA A 132 -22.61 16.72 8.96
CA ALA A 132 -21.46 16.36 8.13
C ALA A 132 -21.39 14.84 7.89
N GLN A 133 -21.63 14.03 8.93
CA GLN A 133 -21.71 12.57 8.81
C GLN A 133 -22.86 12.17 7.89
N ALA A 134 -24.06 12.75 8.04
CA ALA A 134 -25.18 12.44 7.16
C ALA A 134 -24.91 12.81 5.68
N ILE A 135 -24.15 13.89 5.43
CA ILE A 135 -23.69 14.25 4.09
C ILE A 135 -22.70 13.21 3.56
N TYR A 136 -21.73 12.80 4.37
CA TYR A 136 -20.76 11.76 4.01
C TYR A 136 -21.47 10.43 3.69
N ASP A 137 -22.34 9.95 4.56
CA ASP A 137 -23.07 8.69 4.40
C ASP A 137 -23.96 8.70 3.14
N ARG A 138 -24.48 9.86 2.76
CA ARG A 138 -25.30 10.03 1.55
C ARG A 138 -24.45 10.09 0.28
N LEU A 139 -23.34 10.80 0.30
CA LEU A 139 -22.56 11.11 -0.90
C LEU A 139 -21.42 10.11 -1.14
N ALA A 140 -20.70 9.66 -0.11
CA ALA A 140 -19.55 8.78 -0.27
C ALA A 140 -19.89 7.45 -0.97
N PRO A 141 -21.01 6.76 -0.67
CA PRO A 141 -21.40 5.55 -1.39
C PRO A 141 -21.71 5.82 -2.86
N THR A 142 -22.35 6.94 -3.19
CA THR A 142 -22.67 7.28 -4.59
C THR A 142 -21.43 7.68 -5.39
N ILE A 143 -20.46 8.36 -4.76
CA ILE A 143 -19.14 8.66 -5.33
C ILE A 143 -18.37 7.35 -5.59
N SER A 144 -18.47 6.38 -4.68
CA SER A 144 -17.88 5.04 -4.84
C SER A 144 -18.60 4.21 -5.93
N VAL A 145 -19.93 4.31 -6.04
CA VAL A 145 -20.76 3.58 -7.03
C VAL A 145 -20.71 4.20 -8.44
N ALA A 146 -20.55 5.52 -8.57
CA ALA A 146 -20.30 6.16 -9.86
C ALA A 146 -18.98 5.70 -10.49
N ALA A 147 -17.98 5.38 -9.67
CA ALA A 147 -16.75 4.71 -10.10
C ALA A 147 -16.94 3.21 -10.44
N ALA A 148 -18.01 2.58 -9.94
CA ALA A 148 -18.33 1.15 -10.10
C ALA A 148 -19.38 0.84 -11.20
N SER A 149 -19.81 1.82 -12.00
CA SER A 149 -20.91 1.67 -12.97
C SER A 149 -20.49 1.13 -14.36
N ALA A 150 -19.27 0.61 -14.52
CA ALA A 150 -18.92 -0.30 -15.62
C ALA A 150 -19.17 -1.76 -15.16
N PRO A 151 -19.72 -2.64 -16.02
CA PRO A 151 -20.45 -3.82 -15.56
C PRO A 151 -19.54 -4.82 -14.85
N SER A 152 -19.96 -5.30 -13.67
CA SER A 152 -19.34 -6.41 -12.93
C SER A 152 -20.38 -7.49 -12.61
N PRO A 153 -20.03 -8.80 -12.58
CA PRO A 153 -20.83 -9.82 -11.91
C PRO A 153 -20.55 -9.84 -10.40
N SER A 154 -21.53 -10.37 -9.65
CA SER A 154 -21.72 -10.24 -8.20
C SER A 154 -20.91 -11.26 -7.34
N PRO A 155 -21.06 -11.32 -5.99
CA PRO A 155 -19.95 -11.09 -5.05
C PRO A 155 -19.52 -12.34 -4.27
N GLN A 156 -18.25 -12.41 -3.83
CA GLN A 156 -17.87 -13.16 -2.63
C GLN A 156 -16.77 -12.48 -1.80
N ASN A 157 -17.06 -12.38 -0.51
CA ASN A 157 -16.19 -12.41 0.66
C ASN A 157 -14.87 -11.61 0.64
N GLY A 158 -14.95 -10.41 1.23
CA GLY A 158 -13.97 -9.94 2.22
C GLY A 158 -12.52 -9.84 1.78
N SER A 159 -12.22 -9.21 0.64
CA SER A 159 -10.86 -8.78 0.29
C SER A 159 -10.58 -7.38 0.85
N ALA A 160 -9.40 -7.21 1.46
CA ALA A 160 -8.87 -5.91 1.85
C ALA A 160 -8.97 -4.92 0.67
N MET A 161 -9.58 -3.76 0.89
CA MET A 161 -9.63 -2.71 -0.13
C MET A 161 -8.19 -2.34 -0.51
N THR A 162 -7.86 -2.38 -1.80
CA THR A 162 -6.57 -1.88 -2.30
C THR A 162 -6.37 -0.45 -1.80
N THR A 163 -5.36 -0.26 -0.95
CA THR A 163 -4.95 1.06 -0.47
C THR A 163 -4.05 1.74 -1.49
N ALA A 164 -4.12 3.07 -1.58
CA ALA A 164 -3.20 3.88 -2.38
C ALA A 164 -1.74 3.48 -2.13
N PRO A 165 -0.85 3.52 -3.14
CA PRO A 165 0.58 3.35 -2.90
C PRO A 165 1.07 4.43 -1.93
N THR A 166 2.08 4.12 -1.13
CA THR A 166 2.71 5.12 -0.25
C THR A 166 3.66 5.96 -1.07
N TYR A 167 3.47 7.28 -1.08
CA TYR A 167 4.36 8.23 -1.73
C TYR A 167 4.34 9.59 -1.00
N THR A 168 5.37 10.40 -1.22
CA THR A 168 5.45 11.78 -0.75
C THR A 168 4.96 12.70 -1.87
N GLU A 169 3.85 13.40 -1.66
CA GLU A 169 3.35 14.43 -2.59
C GLU A 169 3.93 15.81 -2.18
N LEU A 170 4.56 16.49 -3.13
CA LEU A 170 5.14 17.80 -2.97
C LEU A 170 4.45 18.80 -3.90
N ASP A 171 3.82 19.79 -3.30
CA ASP A 171 3.29 20.91 -4.05
C ASP A 171 4.44 21.78 -4.60
N ARG A 172 4.53 21.85 -5.93
CA ARG A 172 5.49 22.63 -6.71
C ARG A 172 4.77 23.33 -7.86
N MET A 173 3.52 23.74 -7.67
CA MET A 173 2.75 24.35 -8.75
C MET A 173 3.44 25.59 -9.31
N GLY A 174 3.46 25.72 -10.63
CA GLY A 174 4.07 26.83 -11.36
C GLY A 174 3.22 27.34 -12.51
N ASP A 175 3.69 28.42 -13.14
CA ASP A 175 2.98 29.13 -14.20
C ASP A 175 3.29 28.66 -15.62
N SER A 176 4.17 27.65 -15.78
CA SER A 176 4.49 27.02 -17.06
C SER A 176 3.31 26.18 -17.59
N ARG A 177 2.19 26.82 -17.91
CA ARG A 177 0.92 26.18 -18.26
C ARG A 177 0.11 27.05 -19.21
N SER A 178 -0.95 26.46 -19.78
CA SER A 178 -1.91 27.20 -20.60
C SER A 178 -3.35 26.76 -20.31
N GLY A 179 -4.33 27.58 -20.68
CA GLY A 179 -5.74 27.18 -20.58
C GLY A 179 -6.08 26.04 -21.54
N ARG A 180 -6.96 25.12 -21.11
CA ARG A 180 -7.44 24.00 -21.94
C ARG A 180 -8.41 24.42 -23.07
N LYS A 181 -8.79 25.70 -23.14
CA LYS A 181 -9.69 26.25 -24.19
C LYS A 181 -11.01 25.47 -24.34
N GLY A 182 -11.55 24.95 -23.24
CA GLY A 182 -12.79 24.16 -23.23
C GLY A 182 -12.66 22.71 -23.73
N ALA A 183 -11.44 22.25 -24.02
CA ALA A 183 -11.21 20.86 -24.42
C ALA A 183 -11.50 19.91 -23.25
N ARG A 184 -12.24 18.83 -23.53
CA ARG A 184 -12.38 17.70 -22.60
C ARG A 184 -11.07 16.93 -22.52
N ILE A 185 -10.64 16.56 -21.31
CA ILE A 185 -9.49 15.68 -21.11
C ILE A 185 -9.85 14.27 -21.57
N ARG A 186 -8.97 13.67 -22.36
CA ARG A 186 -9.17 12.36 -23.01
C ARG A 186 -8.14 11.33 -22.60
N ASN A 187 -6.91 11.77 -22.30
CA ASN A 187 -5.81 10.86 -22.06
C ASN A 187 -4.92 11.30 -20.89
N PHE A 188 -4.39 10.31 -20.18
CA PHE A 188 -3.25 10.45 -19.29
C PHE A 188 -2.02 9.86 -19.99
N LEU A 189 -0.95 10.64 -20.10
CA LEU A 189 0.23 10.29 -20.88
C LEU A 189 1.48 10.21 -20.02
N LEU A 190 2.20 9.10 -20.18
CA LEU A 190 3.48 8.84 -19.55
C LEU A 190 4.64 9.38 -20.41
N HIS A 191 5.64 9.93 -19.74
CA HIS A 191 6.84 10.53 -20.35
C HIS A 191 8.12 10.06 -19.63
N THR A 192 9.22 10.03 -20.37
CA THR A 192 10.58 9.94 -19.81
C THR A 192 11.22 11.33 -19.77
N GLU A 193 12.23 11.51 -18.91
CA GLU A 193 12.98 12.79 -18.85
C GLU A 193 14.06 12.87 -19.94
N GLU A 194 14.63 11.73 -20.33
CA GLU A 194 15.94 11.63 -20.99
C GLU A 194 17.07 12.25 -20.16
N GLY A 195 17.04 11.99 -18.85
CA GLY A 195 17.94 12.61 -17.87
C GLY A 195 18.13 11.77 -16.61
N THR A 196 18.77 12.37 -15.60
CA THR A 196 19.11 11.71 -14.33
C THR A 196 18.58 12.47 -13.11
N SER A 197 17.65 13.42 -13.27
CA SER A 197 17.21 14.33 -12.22
C SER A 197 16.29 13.67 -11.20
N THR A 198 16.23 14.22 -9.99
CA THR A 198 15.17 13.87 -9.03
C THR A 198 13.83 14.46 -9.45
N ALA A 199 12.73 13.98 -8.87
CA ALA A 199 11.39 14.54 -9.14
C ALA A 199 11.36 16.06 -8.90
N GLU A 200 11.96 16.52 -7.79
CA GLU A 200 12.01 17.94 -7.41
C GLU A 200 12.93 18.75 -8.31
N ARG A 201 14.05 18.17 -8.76
CA ARG A 201 14.98 18.87 -9.68
C ARG A 201 14.33 19.06 -11.05
N LEU A 202 13.64 18.04 -11.56
CA LEU A 202 12.88 18.18 -12.80
C LEU A 202 11.72 19.17 -12.63
N ALA A 203 11.04 19.15 -11.47
CA ALA A 203 10.00 20.14 -11.16
C ALA A 203 10.55 21.58 -11.14
N ALA A 204 11.71 21.80 -10.52
CA ALA A 204 12.37 23.10 -10.51
C ALA A 204 12.76 23.56 -11.92
N TYR A 205 13.25 22.64 -12.77
CA TYR A 205 13.55 22.93 -14.17
C TYR A 205 12.31 23.40 -14.95
N CYS A 206 11.20 22.68 -14.83
CA CYS A 206 9.94 23.03 -15.49
C CYS A 206 9.33 24.36 -15.02
N ASN A 207 9.58 24.76 -13.78
CA ASN A 207 9.09 26.01 -13.20
C ASN A 207 9.99 27.22 -13.47
N ASP A 208 11.16 27.01 -14.06
CA ASP A 208 12.00 28.12 -14.52
C ASP A 208 11.42 28.68 -15.82
N ALA A 209 11.07 29.98 -15.78
CA ALA A 209 10.42 30.69 -16.88
C ALA A 209 11.26 30.76 -18.18
N THR A 210 12.55 30.40 -18.14
CA THR A 210 13.40 30.29 -19.33
C THR A 210 13.21 28.98 -20.08
N HIS A 211 12.55 27.99 -19.49
CA HIS A 211 12.20 26.73 -20.13
C HIS A 211 10.75 26.73 -20.64
N SER A 212 10.52 25.99 -21.71
CA SER A 212 9.19 25.88 -22.36
C SER A 212 8.65 24.46 -22.34
N ALA A 213 8.86 23.76 -21.22
CA ALA A 213 8.36 22.42 -21.00
C ALA A 213 7.83 22.29 -19.57
N SER A 214 6.68 21.62 -19.42
CA SER A 214 6.12 21.31 -18.10
C SER A 214 5.32 20.02 -18.17
N TYR A 215 5.04 19.45 -16.99
CA TYR A 215 4.18 18.28 -16.80
C TYR A 215 3.15 18.62 -15.72
N HIS A 216 2.15 17.76 -15.53
CA HIS A 216 1.28 17.86 -14.37
C HIS A 216 1.97 17.26 -13.15
N TYR A 217 2.65 16.13 -13.37
CA TYR A 217 3.37 15.40 -12.34
C TYR A 217 4.80 15.09 -12.78
N THR A 218 5.74 15.15 -11.85
CA THR A 218 7.00 14.41 -11.94
C THR A 218 7.07 13.38 -10.83
N VAL A 219 7.60 12.19 -11.11
CA VAL A 219 7.74 11.14 -10.10
C VAL A 219 9.13 10.51 -10.12
N ARG A 220 9.69 10.29 -8.94
CA ARG A 220 10.90 9.49 -8.73
C ARG A 220 11.05 9.07 -7.28
N ASP A 221 11.46 7.82 -7.07
CA ASP A 221 11.84 7.28 -5.75
C ASP A 221 10.72 7.50 -4.70
N GLY A 222 9.45 7.34 -5.12
CA GLY A 222 8.30 7.56 -4.26
C GLY A 222 8.00 9.03 -3.93
N VAL A 223 8.63 9.99 -4.61
CA VAL A 223 8.33 11.42 -4.52
C VAL A 223 7.58 11.87 -5.78
N VAL A 224 6.39 12.42 -5.59
CA VAL A 224 5.59 13.06 -6.64
C VAL A 224 5.66 14.57 -6.43
N CYS A 225 6.01 15.33 -7.46
CA CYS A 225 5.81 16.78 -7.46
C CYS A 225 4.62 17.13 -8.35
N ASP A 226 3.72 17.95 -7.82
CA ASP A 226 2.64 18.55 -8.59
C ASP A 226 3.14 19.87 -9.19
N LEU A 227 3.20 19.96 -10.52
CA LEU A 227 3.76 21.13 -11.24
C LEU A 227 2.67 21.99 -11.89
N VAL A 228 1.68 21.34 -12.50
CA VAL A 228 0.58 22.00 -13.20
C VAL A 228 -0.73 21.39 -12.72
N ASP A 229 -1.62 22.23 -12.21
CA ASP A 229 -2.99 21.83 -11.89
C ASP A 229 -3.62 21.22 -13.15
N THR A 230 -4.10 19.99 -13.02
CA THR A 230 -4.81 19.21 -14.05
C THR A 230 -5.99 19.94 -14.71
N ASP A 231 -6.53 21.02 -14.15
CA ASP A 231 -7.52 21.87 -14.83
C ASP A 231 -6.91 22.77 -15.94
N PHE A 232 -5.59 22.94 -15.95
CA PHE A 232 -4.81 23.58 -17.00
C PHE A 232 -4.06 22.56 -17.84
N ALA A 233 -3.60 22.99 -19.01
CA ALA A 233 -2.76 22.19 -19.87
C ALA A 233 -1.28 22.45 -19.55
N SER A 234 -0.53 21.38 -19.26
CA SER A 234 0.93 21.40 -19.27
C SER A 234 1.48 21.57 -20.70
N TRP A 235 2.75 21.94 -20.83
CA TRP A 235 3.46 22.09 -22.09
C TRP A 235 4.31 20.86 -22.38
N SER A 236 3.68 19.73 -22.72
CA SER A 236 4.37 18.42 -22.84
C SER A 236 4.26 17.79 -24.23
N VAL A 237 3.12 17.98 -24.92
CA VAL A 237 2.70 17.22 -26.10
C VAL A 237 2.09 18.10 -27.20
N LEU A 238 2.62 19.32 -27.37
CA LEU A 238 2.25 20.24 -28.45
C LEU A 238 0.72 20.48 -28.55
N SER A 239 0.10 20.20 -29.70
CA SER A 239 -1.33 20.41 -29.93
C SER A 239 -2.22 19.45 -29.12
N ALA A 240 -1.65 18.43 -28.47
CA ALA A 240 -2.37 17.54 -27.56
C ALA A 240 -2.46 18.08 -26.12
N ASN A 241 -1.74 19.15 -25.78
CA ASN A 241 -1.74 19.75 -24.44
C ASN A 241 -3.15 19.99 -23.88
N PRO A 242 -4.12 20.57 -24.63
CA PRO A 242 -5.42 20.92 -24.06
C PRO A 242 -6.25 19.74 -23.55
N TYR A 243 -6.09 18.54 -24.12
CA TYR A 243 -6.92 17.37 -23.83
C TYR A 243 -6.15 16.21 -23.17
N THR A 244 -4.97 16.48 -22.63
CA THR A 244 -4.13 15.47 -21.97
C THR A 244 -3.72 15.90 -20.56
N ILE A 245 -3.50 14.90 -19.72
CA ILE A 245 -2.73 15.00 -18.47
C ILE A 245 -1.40 14.27 -18.71
N ASN A 246 -0.31 14.78 -18.15
CA ASN A 246 1.04 14.35 -18.50
C ASN A 246 1.87 14.15 -17.23
N LEU A 247 2.43 12.96 -17.06
CA LEU A 247 3.35 12.60 -15.96
C LEU A 247 4.70 12.21 -16.55
N CYS A 248 5.77 12.76 -15.98
CA CYS A 248 7.14 12.41 -16.35
C CYS A 248 7.84 11.63 -15.25
N PHE A 249 8.42 10.48 -15.60
CA PHE A 249 9.33 9.75 -14.72
C PHE A 249 10.68 10.49 -14.68
N ALA A 250 10.96 11.24 -13.61
CA ALA A 250 12.23 11.94 -13.51
C ALA A 250 13.39 10.94 -13.40
N GLY A 251 14.52 11.24 -14.03
CA GLY A 251 15.70 10.39 -14.06
C GLY A 251 15.54 9.12 -14.91
N SER A 252 14.73 9.17 -15.97
CA SER A 252 14.44 8.03 -16.85
C SER A 252 14.88 8.27 -18.30
N SER A 253 14.94 7.19 -19.08
CA SER A 253 15.19 7.24 -20.53
C SER A 253 14.32 6.21 -21.27
N ALA A 254 13.85 6.56 -22.46
CA ALA A 254 13.14 5.68 -23.37
C ALA A 254 14.01 4.52 -23.89
N GLY A 255 15.33 4.60 -23.72
CA GLY A 255 16.26 3.51 -24.03
C GLY A 255 16.34 2.42 -22.95
N TRP A 256 15.65 2.59 -21.81
CA TRP A 256 15.69 1.65 -20.71
C TRP A 256 15.11 0.29 -21.06
N THR A 257 15.75 -0.75 -20.53
CA THR A 257 15.26 -2.12 -20.61
C THR A 257 14.08 -2.31 -19.67
N ARG A 258 13.35 -3.43 -19.85
CA ARG A 258 12.31 -3.83 -18.90
C ARG A 258 12.82 -3.93 -17.46
N SER A 259 14.04 -4.43 -17.26
CA SER A 259 14.61 -4.58 -15.92
C SER A 259 14.81 -3.21 -15.26
N ASP A 260 15.39 -2.26 -15.99
CA ASP A 260 15.63 -0.90 -15.49
C ASP A 260 14.32 -0.22 -15.07
N TRP A 261 13.24 -0.47 -15.80
CA TRP A 261 11.90 0.01 -15.43
C TRP A 261 11.32 -0.68 -14.20
N LEU A 262 11.49 -2.00 -14.08
CA LEU A 262 10.95 -2.77 -12.95
C LEU A 262 11.70 -2.48 -11.64
N ASP A 263 12.97 -2.08 -11.70
CA ASP A 263 13.71 -1.51 -10.55
C ASP A 263 13.04 -0.24 -10.01
N ARG A 264 12.23 0.44 -10.83
CA ARG A 264 11.40 1.59 -10.48
C ARG A 264 9.90 1.27 -10.46
N GLY A 265 9.54 0.01 -10.20
CA GLY A 265 8.16 -0.45 -10.24
C GLY A 265 7.21 0.29 -9.28
N ASP A 266 7.72 0.80 -8.15
CA ASP A 266 6.92 1.63 -7.23
C ASP A 266 6.48 2.96 -7.87
N ASP A 267 7.38 3.64 -8.59
CA ASP A 267 7.04 4.86 -9.33
C ASP A 267 6.01 4.56 -10.42
N ILE A 268 6.13 3.41 -11.09
CA ILE A 268 5.16 2.97 -12.11
C ILE A 268 3.78 2.73 -11.49
N ARG A 269 3.70 2.15 -10.29
CA ARG A 269 2.44 2.00 -9.55
C ARG A 269 1.87 3.33 -9.10
N ILE A 270 2.70 4.26 -8.63
CA ILE A 270 2.28 5.62 -8.29
C ILE A 270 1.69 6.32 -9.51
N ALA A 271 2.33 6.20 -10.68
CA ALA A 271 1.80 6.74 -11.93
C ALA A 271 0.45 6.11 -12.32
N ALA A 272 0.29 4.79 -12.14
CA ALA A 272 -0.98 4.11 -12.39
C ALA A 272 -2.09 4.59 -11.43
N TRP A 273 -1.75 4.78 -10.15
CA TRP A 273 -2.67 5.33 -9.15
C TRP A 273 -3.16 6.74 -9.52
N LEU A 274 -2.23 7.64 -9.87
CA LEU A 274 -2.55 9.00 -10.29
C LEU A 274 -3.39 9.01 -11.58
N ALA A 275 -3.06 8.17 -12.55
CA ALA A 275 -3.83 8.06 -13.79
C ALA A 275 -5.28 7.61 -13.55
N VAL A 276 -5.50 6.63 -12.66
CA VAL A 276 -6.85 6.19 -12.28
C VAL A 276 -7.59 7.27 -11.50
N ALA A 277 -6.91 7.99 -10.61
CA ALA A 277 -7.50 9.11 -9.87
C ALA A 277 -7.97 10.22 -10.81
N ASP A 278 -7.16 10.59 -11.80
CA ASP A 278 -7.52 11.61 -12.79
C ASP A 278 -8.59 11.14 -13.78
N ALA A 279 -8.55 9.87 -14.18
CA ALA A 279 -9.60 9.26 -15.00
C ALA A 279 -10.97 9.39 -14.31
N ARG A 280 -11.03 9.13 -13.00
CA ARG A 280 -12.23 9.32 -12.18
C ARG A 280 -12.63 10.79 -12.07
N LYS A 281 -11.67 11.69 -11.84
CA LYS A 281 -11.92 13.14 -11.71
C LYS A 281 -12.51 13.74 -12.99
N TYR A 282 -12.00 13.36 -14.15
CA TYR A 282 -12.32 14.00 -15.43
C TYR A 282 -13.21 13.16 -16.36
N GLY A 283 -13.53 11.92 -15.98
CA GLY A 283 -14.45 11.05 -16.72
C GLY A 283 -13.91 10.55 -18.06
N PHE A 284 -12.64 10.18 -18.12
CA PHE A 284 -12.05 9.46 -19.27
C PHE A 284 -11.76 8.00 -18.90
N ALA A 285 -11.57 7.13 -19.91
CA ALA A 285 -11.39 5.70 -19.69
C ALA A 285 -10.07 5.37 -18.98
N THR A 286 -10.04 4.30 -18.18
CA THR A 286 -8.80 3.74 -17.62
C THR A 286 -8.17 2.68 -18.53
N ASP A 287 -8.69 2.50 -19.74
CA ASP A 287 -8.12 1.60 -20.74
C ASP A 287 -6.65 1.96 -21.01
N VAL A 288 -5.74 1.00 -20.80
CA VAL A 288 -4.33 1.17 -21.16
C VAL A 288 -4.17 0.90 -22.66
N ILE A 289 -3.69 1.91 -23.37
CA ILE A 289 -3.50 1.89 -24.82
C ILE A 289 -2.00 1.69 -25.08
N THR A 290 -1.62 0.48 -25.50
CA THR A 290 -0.24 0.06 -25.75
C THR A 290 0.04 -0.05 -27.25
N PRO A 291 1.31 -0.16 -27.68
CA PRO A 291 1.64 -0.58 -29.04
C PRO A 291 1.06 -1.98 -29.38
N PRO A 292 0.56 -2.20 -30.62
CA PRO A 292 0.26 -1.19 -31.62
C PRO A 292 -0.94 -0.33 -31.20
N TYR A 293 -0.75 1.00 -31.26
CA TYR A 293 -1.70 1.94 -30.72
C TYR A 293 -3.00 2.03 -31.54
N ARG A 294 -4.11 2.31 -30.83
CA ARG A 294 -5.40 2.71 -31.39
C ARG A 294 -5.81 4.07 -30.84
N VAL A 295 -6.41 4.95 -31.64
CA VAL A 295 -6.92 6.24 -31.16
C VAL A 295 -8.14 6.00 -30.27
N ALA A 296 -8.00 6.28 -28.98
CA ALA A 296 -9.06 6.12 -27.98
C ALA A 296 -8.84 7.05 -26.77
N ASP A 297 -9.88 7.23 -25.96
CA ASP A 297 -9.74 7.74 -24.60
C ASP A 297 -9.05 6.66 -23.74
N GLY A 298 -8.18 7.05 -22.82
CA GLY A 298 -7.40 6.06 -22.07
C GLY A 298 -6.06 6.57 -21.58
N ILE A 299 -5.30 5.67 -20.98
CA ILE A 299 -3.96 5.92 -20.46
C ILE A 299 -2.95 5.38 -21.49
N SER A 300 -1.94 6.18 -21.83
CA SER A 300 -0.92 5.82 -22.81
C SER A 300 0.37 6.59 -22.55
N ASP A 301 1.22 6.75 -23.55
CA ASP A 301 2.51 7.45 -23.49
C ASP A 301 2.65 8.51 -24.59
N HIS A 302 3.80 9.20 -24.65
CA HIS A 302 4.07 10.16 -25.73
C HIS A 302 4.16 9.47 -27.10
N CYS A 303 4.65 8.24 -27.16
CA CYS A 303 4.77 7.49 -28.40
C CYS A 303 3.39 7.24 -29.06
N TYR A 304 2.31 7.08 -28.27
CA TYR A 304 0.92 7.16 -28.77
C TYR A 304 0.61 8.48 -29.49
N VAL A 305 1.02 9.62 -28.91
CA VAL A 305 0.80 10.95 -29.52
C VAL A 305 1.50 11.04 -30.87
N THR A 306 2.72 10.51 -30.97
CA THR A 306 3.48 10.50 -32.23
C THR A 306 2.89 9.52 -33.24
N ARG A 307 2.69 8.25 -32.85
CA ARG A 307 2.35 7.17 -33.79
C ARG A 307 0.86 7.06 -34.10
N ALA A 308 -0.02 7.38 -33.16
CA ALA A 308 -1.47 7.28 -33.34
C ALA A 308 -2.12 8.62 -33.68
N LEU A 309 -1.66 9.73 -33.08
CA LEU A 309 -2.21 11.06 -33.34
C LEU A 309 -1.45 11.85 -34.41
N GLY A 310 -0.23 11.44 -34.76
CA GLY A 310 0.60 12.14 -35.74
C GLY A 310 1.13 13.49 -35.24
N ILE A 311 1.32 13.63 -33.92
CA ILE A 311 1.74 14.88 -33.27
C ILE A 311 3.11 14.65 -32.61
N GLY A 312 4.09 15.49 -32.93
CA GLY A 312 5.43 15.39 -32.35
C GLY A 312 6.25 14.23 -32.94
N SER A 313 7.39 13.97 -32.31
CA SER A 313 8.36 12.96 -32.75
C SER A 313 8.98 12.16 -31.61
N HIS A 314 8.42 12.26 -30.41
CA HIS A 314 8.96 11.62 -29.22
C HIS A 314 8.49 10.17 -29.10
N THR A 315 9.34 9.34 -28.51
CA THR A 315 9.13 7.89 -28.41
C THR A 315 9.04 7.40 -26.97
N ASP A 316 8.86 8.31 -26.02
CA ASP A 316 8.64 8.01 -24.60
C ASP A 316 7.38 7.14 -24.48
N VAL A 317 7.34 6.10 -23.66
CA VAL A 317 8.31 5.68 -22.62
C VAL A 317 9.31 4.62 -23.09
N GLY A 318 9.32 4.31 -24.40
CA GLY A 318 10.22 3.34 -25.02
C GLY A 318 9.73 1.90 -24.99
N ASP A 319 10.33 1.06 -25.84
CA ASP A 319 9.92 -0.33 -26.08
C ASP A 319 10.12 -1.25 -24.85
N GLY A 320 10.99 -0.85 -23.91
CA GLY A 320 11.26 -1.60 -22.69
C GLY A 320 10.23 -1.42 -21.57
N PHE A 321 9.31 -0.45 -21.67
CA PHE A 321 8.37 -0.16 -20.59
C PHE A 321 7.43 -1.35 -20.30
N PRO A 322 7.25 -1.76 -19.02
CA PRO A 322 6.50 -2.95 -18.67
C PRO A 322 4.98 -2.68 -18.68
N TRP A 323 4.40 -2.61 -19.87
CA TRP A 323 2.98 -2.30 -20.08
C TRP A 323 2.03 -3.29 -19.39
N ASP A 324 2.38 -4.56 -19.30
CA ASP A 324 1.65 -5.60 -18.57
C ASP A 324 1.62 -5.31 -17.06
N PHE A 325 2.75 -4.88 -16.49
CA PHE A 325 2.85 -4.48 -15.09
C PHE A 325 2.04 -3.21 -14.79
N PHE A 326 2.19 -2.18 -15.63
CA PHE A 326 1.42 -0.94 -15.50
C PHE A 326 -0.09 -1.18 -15.67
N ALA A 327 -0.50 -1.95 -16.67
CA ALA A 327 -1.90 -2.28 -16.91
C ALA A 327 -2.51 -3.10 -15.76
N ALA A 328 -1.75 -4.01 -15.16
CA ALA A 328 -2.19 -4.74 -13.97
C ALA A 328 -2.40 -3.79 -12.78
N ALA A 329 -1.50 -2.82 -12.56
CA ALA A 329 -1.66 -1.81 -11.52
C ALA A 329 -2.88 -0.89 -11.78
N VAL A 330 -3.09 -0.46 -13.02
CA VAL A 330 -4.29 0.32 -13.41
C VAL A 330 -5.56 -0.49 -13.15
N ALA A 331 -5.60 -1.76 -13.54
CA ALA A 331 -6.74 -2.64 -13.30
C ALA A 331 -7.00 -2.85 -11.80
N GLU A 332 -5.95 -3.06 -11.02
CA GLU A 332 -5.99 -3.15 -9.56
C GLU A 332 -6.61 -1.89 -8.95
N PHE A 333 -6.10 -0.70 -9.28
CA PHE A 333 -6.61 0.54 -8.71
C PHE A 333 -7.99 0.94 -9.24
N THR A 334 -8.36 0.47 -10.43
CA THR A 334 -9.71 0.66 -10.99
C THR A 334 -10.74 -0.19 -10.26
N THR A 335 -10.43 -1.48 -10.03
CA THR A 335 -11.38 -2.49 -9.52
C THR A 335 -11.29 -2.74 -8.02
N GLY A 336 -10.21 -2.31 -7.37
CA GLY A 336 -9.91 -2.60 -5.96
C GLY A 336 -9.38 -4.00 -5.72
N THR A 337 -8.98 -4.75 -6.76
CA THR A 337 -8.39 -6.09 -6.62
C THR A 337 -7.36 -6.32 -7.71
N ALA A 338 -6.19 -6.82 -7.34
CA ALA A 338 -5.14 -7.14 -8.32
C ALA A 338 -5.57 -8.33 -9.20
N PRO A 339 -5.35 -8.28 -10.53
CA PRO A 339 -5.61 -9.43 -11.40
C PRO A 339 -4.82 -10.66 -10.94
N VAL A 340 -5.44 -11.84 -11.04
CA VAL A 340 -4.76 -13.11 -10.75
C VAL A 340 -3.58 -13.28 -11.70
N GLY A 341 -2.37 -13.51 -11.15
CA GLY A 341 -1.15 -13.63 -11.94
C GLY A 341 -0.53 -12.30 -12.39
N ALA A 342 -1.00 -11.15 -11.88
CA ALA A 342 -0.41 -9.84 -12.15
C ALA A 342 1.09 -9.82 -11.80
N PRO A 343 1.95 -9.29 -12.69
CA PRO A 343 3.34 -9.00 -12.34
C PRO A 343 3.36 -8.02 -11.16
N ARG A 344 4.23 -8.24 -10.17
CA ARG A 344 4.44 -7.33 -9.03
C ARG A 344 5.78 -6.62 -9.18
N VAL A 345 5.93 -5.44 -8.54
CA VAL A 345 7.24 -4.80 -8.39
C VAL A 345 8.17 -5.86 -7.84
N GLN A 346 9.41 -5.95 -8.34
CA GLN A 346 10.43 -6.69 -7.62
C GLN A 346 10.54 -6.02 -6.24
N GLY A 347 9.80 -6.56 -5.28
CA GLY A 347 9.97 -6.22 -3.88
C GLY A 347 11.42 -6.46 -3.50
N ASP A 348 11.86 -5.78 -2.45
CA ASP A 348 13.06 -6.02 -1.64
C ASP A 348 13.83 -7.28 -2.10
N PRO A 349 15.13 -7.22 -2.45
CA PRO A 349 15.91 -8.40 -2.82
C PRO A 349 15.65 -9.62 -1.93
N ALA A 350 15.32 -9.42 -0.64
CA ALA A 350 14.87 -10.47 0.26
C ALA A 350 13.50 -11.10 -0.10
N GLU A 351 12.50 -10.32 -0.51
CA GLU A 351 11.19 -10.81 -0.98
C GLU A 351 11.29 -11.55 -2.31
N SER A 352 12.07 -11.03 -3.27
CA SER A 352 12.33 -11.73 -4.55
C SER A 352 13.08 -13.05 -4.34
N GLN A 353 14.04 -13.07 -3.41
CA GLN A 353 14.73 -14.30 -3.00
C GLN A 353 13.78 -15.27 -2.27
N ALA A 354 12.93 -14.76 -1.38
CA ALA A 354 11.94 -15.54 -0.67
C ALA A 354 10.96 -16.21 -1.64
N GLU A 355 10.44 -15.48 -2.62
CA GLU A 355 9.50 -16.00 -3.62
C GLU A 355 10.12 -17.11 -4.47
N SER A 356 11.33 -16.88 -5.00
CA SER A 356 12.05 -17.90 -5.76
C SER A 356 12.36 -19.15 -4.93
N ALA A 357 12.83 -18.95 -3.69
CA ALA A 357 13.16 -20.06 -2.80
C ALA A 357 11.92 -20.84 -2.35
N ILE A 358 10.83 -20.14 -2.01
CA ILE A 358 9.56 -20.75 -1.61
C ILE A 358 8.97 -21.57 -2.76
N ALA A 359 8.96 -21.05 -3.98
CA ALA A 359 8.52 -21.79 -5.16
C ALA A 359 9.39 -23.04 -5.39
N GLY A 360 10.71 -22.92 -5.26
CA GLY A 360 11.63 -24.06 -5.35
C GLY A 360 11.38 -25.12 -4.29
N ALA A 361 11.10 -24.72 -3.04
CA ALA A 361 10.77 -25.64 -1.95
C ALA A 361 9.41 -26.31 -2.11
N ALA A 362 8.40 -25.58 -2.58
CA ALA A 362 7.10 -26.15 -2.93
C ALA A 362 7.23 -27.19 -4.06
N SER A 363 8.03 -26.92 -5.08
CA SER A 363 8.30 -27.89 -6.15
C SER A 363 8.98 -29.17 -5.65
N ARG A 364 9.88 -29.09 -4.66
CA ARG A 364 10.44 -30.29 -4.00
C ARG A 364 9.39 -31.08 -3.21
N ALA A 365 8.32 -30.42 -2.79
CA ALA A 365 7.24 -30.98 -1.98
C ALA A 365 5.93 -31.23 -2.75
N ASP A 366 5.94 -31.11 -4.09
CA ASP A 366 4.77 -31.18 -4.97
C ASP A 366 3.91 -32.45 -4.76
N GLY A 367 4.54 -33.55 -4.33
CA GLY A 367 3.84 -34.80 -4.01
C GLY A 367 2.90 -34.74 -2.81
N TRP A 368 2.89 -33.67 -2.02
CA TRP A 368 2.04 -33.55 -0.84
C TRP A 368 1.64 -32.13 -0.41
N ILE A 369 2.40 -31.08 -0.76
CA ILE A 369 2.19 -29.72 -0.21
C ILE A 369 0.87 -29.08 -0.69
N GLY A 370 0.39 -29.47 -1.88
CA GLY A 370 -0.82 -28.95 -2.51
C GLY A 370 -0.63 -27.57 -3.15
N GLU A 371 -1.74 -26.92 -3.49
CA GLU A 371 -1.71 -25.62 -4.14
C GLU A 371 -1.47 -24.48 -3.14
N ARG A 372 -0.96 -23.36 -3.63
CA ARG A 372 -0.78 -22.15 -2.82
C ARG A 372 -2.14 -21.52 -2.53
N THR A 373 -2.47 -21.34 -1.25
CA THR A 373 -3.80 -20.86 -0.82
C THR A 373 -3.86 -19.34 -0.65
N ASP A 374 -2.71 -18.69 -0.48
CA ASP A 374 -2.58 -17.22 -0.43
C ASP A 374 -1.51 -16.76 -1.44
N PRO A 375 -1.85 -15.88 -2.40
CA PRO A 375 -0.87 -15.36 -3.35
C PRO A 375 0.18 -14.41 -2.73
N ALA A 376 0.06 -14.05 -1.45
CA ALA A 376 1.05 -13.24 -0.74
C ALA A 376 2.17 -14.10 -0.13
N ILE A 377 3.34 -13.48 0.04
CA ILE A 377 4.34 -13.93 1.02
C ILE A 377 4.16 -13.06 2.25
N ILE A 378 4.09 -13.70 3.41
CA ILE A 378 3.79 -13.05 4.68
C ILE A 378 5.09 -12.88 5.48
N ALA A 379 5.33 -11.67 5.97
CA ALA A 379 6.41 -11.39 6.91
C ALA A 379 6.20 -12.11 8.24
N CYS A 380 7.23 -12.79 8.72
CA CYS A 380 7.22 -13.33 10.07
C CYS A 380 7.29 -12.17 11.09
N PRO A 381 6.53 -12.23 12.20
CA PRO A 381 6.52 -11.21 13.25
C PRO A 381 7.89 -10.78 13.80
N ASP A 382 8.88 -11.68 13.81
CA ASP A 382 10.24 -11.39 14.25
C ASP A 382 11.07 -10.55 13.25
N GLY A 383 10.52 -10.29 12.06
CA GLY A 383 11.16 -9.54 10.98
C GLY A 383 12.27 -10.28 10.23
N ARG A 384 12.64 -11.50 10.62
CA ARG A 384 13.77 -12.26 10.05
C ARG A 384 13.40 -13.05 8.80
N GLY A 385 12.17 -13.54 8.75
CA GLY A 385 11.72 -14.50 7.76
C GLY A 385 10.43 -14.13 7.07
N ARG A 386 10.06 -15.01 6.14
CA ARG A 386 8.89 -14.90 5.29
C ARG A 386 8.26 -16.29 5.15
N PHE A 387 6.95 -16.38 4.92
CA PHE A 387 6.32 -17.67 4.63
C PHE A 387 5.17 -17.55 3.61
N ALA A 388 4.85 -18.65 2.95
CA ALA A 388 3.67 -18.80 2.10
C ALA A 388 2.78 -19.96 2.58
N MET A 389 1.48 -19.85 2.31
CA MET A 389 0.47 -20.83 2.73
C MET A 389 0.06 -21.74 1.57
N TYR A 390 -0.08 -23.04 1.87
CA TYR A 390 -0.47 -24.08 0.94
C TYR A 390 -1.58 -24.96 1.54
N ASP A 391 -2.25 -25.77 0.72
CA ASP A 391 -3.36 -26.62 1.17
C ASP A 391 -2.98 -27.56 2.33
N HIS A 392 -1.75 -28.08 2.30
CA HIS A 392 -1.29 -29.12 3.22
C HIS A 392 -0.02 -28.72 3.99
N GLY A 393 0.26 -27.43 4.08
CA GLY A 393 1.38 -26.93 4.87
C GLY A 393 1.68 -25.45 4.69
N ARG A 394 2.86 -25.05 5.15
CA ARG A 394 3.44 -23.73 4.92
C ARG A 394 4.89 -23.87 4.51
N VAL A 395 5.37 -22.98 3.66
CA VAL A 395 6.79 -22.90 3.32
C VAL A 395 7.39 -21.68 4.00
N TYR A 396 8.33 -21.89 4.91
CA TYR A 396 9.05 -20.82 5.61
C TYR A 396 10.40 -20.57 4.94
N TRP A 397 10.82 -19.32 4.87
CA TRP A 397 12.09 -18.89 4.31
C TRP A 397 12.79 -17.87 5.21
N THR A 398 14.12 -18.01 5.31
CA THR A 398 15.03 -16.93 5.67
C THR A 398 16.23 -16.93 4.74
N ALA A 399 16.96 -15.82 4.65
CA ALA A 399 18.20 -15.75 3.88
C ALA A 399 19.28 -16.73 4.40
N ALA A 400 19.25 -17.08 5.69
CA ALA A 400 20.26 -17.95 6.32
C ALA A 400 19.93 -19.44 6.16
N THR A 401 18.66 -19.80 6.26
CA THR A 401 18.21 -21.20 6.25
C THR A 401 17.78 -21.66 4.86
N GLY A 402 17.37 -20.76 3.98
CA GLY A 402 16.65 -21.12 2.76
C GLY A 402 15.17 -21.44 3.05
N ALA A 403 14.47 -21.96 2.04
CA ALA A 403 13.04 -22.28 2.12
C ALA A 403 12.78 -23.76 2.40
N HIS A 404 11.92 -24.02 3.38
CA HIS A 404 11.56 -25.36 3.83
C HIS A 404 10.03 -25.52 4.03
N PRO A 405 9.41 -26.56 3.46
CA PRO A 405 7.99 -26.86 3.61
C PRO A 405 7.70 -27.66 4.89
N ILE A 406 6.86 -27.10 5.75
CA ILE A 406 6.36 -27.73 6.99
C ILE A 406 4.96 -28.32 6.72
N PRO A 407 4.76 -29.64 6.85
CA PRO A 407 3.45 -30.28 6.66
C PRO A 407 2.46 -29.91 7.76
N THR A 408 1.15 -29.84 7.45
CA THR A 408 0.09 -29.42 8.39
C THR A 408 0.20 -30.09 9.77
N ARG A 409 0.53 -31.39 9.83
CA ARG A 409 0.69 -32.10 11.10
C ARG A 409 1.85 -31.57 11.94
N LEU A 410 3.01 -31.26 11.35
CA LEU A 410 4.08 -30.65 12.13
C LEU A 410 3.79 -29.17 12.41
N LEU A 411 3.14 -28.48 11.46
CA LEU A 411 2.78 -27.08 11.56
C LEU A 411 1.80 -26.78 12.70
N GLU A 412 0.84 -27.66 12.98
CA GLU A 412 -0.08 -27.54 14.12
C GLU A 412 0.67 -27.44 15.45
N SER A 413 1.63 -28.35 15.69
CA SER A 413 2.45 -28.36 16.90
C SER A 413 3.44 -27.20 16.93
N TYR A 414 4.08 -26.89 15.80
CA TYR A 414 4.93 -25.71 15.68
C TYR A 414 4.17 -24.42 15.99
N THR A 415 2.90 -24.33 15.57
CA THR A 415 2.01 -23.20 15.87
C THR A 415 1.67 -23.11 17.36
N ALA A 416 1.41 -24.24 18.02
CA ALA A 416 1.18 -24.29 19.46
C ALA A 416 2.41 -23.83 20.27
N TYR A 417 3.61 -24.03 19.73
CA TYR A 417 4.87 -23.58 20.30
C TYR A 417 5.33 -22.21 19.77
N GLU A 418 4.39 -21.31 19.44
CA GLU A 418 4.69 -19.92 19.04
C GLU A 418 5.55 -19.75 17.77
N ARG A 419 5.66 -20.81 16.95
CA ARG A 419 6.33 -20.80 15.64
C ARG A 419 7.78 -20.31 15.72
N GLU A 420 8.19 -19.40 14.84
CA GLU A 420 9.55 -18.90 14.71
C GLU A 420 10.03 -18.11 15.94
N ALA A 421 9.10 -17.46 16.65
CA ALA A 421 9.38 -16.77 17.90
C ALA A 421 9.60 -17.75 19.08
N GLY A 422 9.10 -18.98 18.94
CA GLY A 422 9.16 -20.03 19.96
C GLY A 422 10.53 -20.69 20.12
N PRO A 423 10.61 -21.86 20.79
CA PRO A 423 11.87 -22.51 21.14
C PRO A 423 12.63 -23.11 19.93
N LEU A 424 11.94 -23.38 18.82
CA LEU A 424 12.52 -24.05 17.65
C LEU A 424 13.22 -23.11 16.68
N GLY A 425 12.71 -21.89 16.45
CA GLY A 425 13.19 -21.01 15.38
C GLY A 425 12.70 -21.46 14.00
N TYR A 426 13.47 -21.20 12.94
CA TYR A 426 13.10 -21.55 11.56
C TYR A 426 13.47 -22.99 11.18
N PRO A 427 12.74 -23.63 10.24
CA PRO A 427 13.16 -24.92 9.68
C PRO A 427 14.48 -24.79 8.92
N VAL A 428 15.31 -25.83 8.99
CA VAL A 428 16.64 -25.89 8.34
C VAL A 428 16.83 -27.09 7.43
N VAL A 429 15.92 -28.06 7.48
CA VAL A 429 15.89 -29.25 6.63
C VAL A 429 14.43 -29.62 6.40
N ASP A 430 14.08 -29.97 5.16
CA ASP A 430 12.74 -30.45 4.80
C ASP A 430 12.36 -31.67 5.67
N HIS A 431 11.09 -31.77 6.06
CA HIS A 431 10.63 -32.86 6.92
C HIS A 431 10.94 -34.26 6.35
N THR A 432 11.06 -35.24 7.25
CA THR A 432 11.25 -36.66 6.93
C THR A 432 10.09 -37.47 7.48
N ASN A 433 9.52 -38.33 6.64
CA ASN A 433 8.57 -39.35 7.08
C ASN A 433 9.34 -40.54 7.67
N LEU A 434 8.98 -40.91 8.90
CA LEU A 434 9.49 -42.06 9.63
C LEU A 434 8.40 -43.16 9.67
N PRO A 435 8.74 -44.43 9.92
CA PRO A 435 7.74 -45.51 10.01
C PRO A 435 6.59 -45.21 10.98
N ASP A 436 6.90 -44.57 12.11
CA ASP A 436 5.94 -44.32 13.20
C ASP A 436 5.54 -42.83 13.35
N GLY A 437 5.92 -41.97 12.40
CA GLY A 437 5.61 -40.54 12.48
C GLY A 437 6.39 -39.67 11.51
N GLN A 438 6.57 -38.40 11.89
CA GLN A 438 7.28 -37.40 11.10
C GLN A 438 8.26 -36.63 11.99
N VAL A 439 9.36 -36.19 11.41
CA VAL A 439 10.34 -35.30 12.03
C VAL A 439 10.68 -34.15 11.11
N GLU A 440 10.90 -32.97 11.67
CA GLU A 440 11.52 -31.85 10.96
C GLU A 440 12.54 -31.14 11.85
N ALA A 441 13.64 -30.69 11.23
CA ALA A 441 14.74 -30.02 11.91
C ALA A 441 14.61 -28.50 11.79
N PHE A 442 14.87 -27.81 12.90
CA PHE A 442 14.82 -26.37 13.05
C PHE A 442 16.15 -25.85 13.60
N GLU A 443 16.37 -24.53 13.53
CA GLU A 443 17.59 -23.85 13.98
C GLU A 443 18.07 -24.29 15.38
N ARG A 444 17.13 -24.59 16.28
CA ARG A 444 17.42 -24.91 17.69
C ARG A 444 17.03 -26.32 18.12
N GLY A 445 16.59 -27.19 17.22
CA GLY A 445 16.19 -28.54 17.60
C GLY A 445 15.41 -29.28 16.53
N VAL A 446 14.64 -30.26 16.96
CA VAL A 446 13.85 -31.13 16.08
C VAL A 446 12.45 -31.26 16.64
N LEU A 447 11.44 -31.29 15.77
CA LEU A 447 10.04 -31.53 16.12
C LEU A 447 9.63 -32.92 15.63
N TYR A 448 9.26 -33.80 16.55
CA TYR A 448 8.78 -35.15 16.24
C TYR A 448 7.28 -35.23 16.50
N ARG A 449 6.51 -35.79 15.56
CA ARG A 449 5.10 -36.14 15.78
C ARG A 449 4.82 -37.56 15.34
N ARG A 450 4.35 -38.39 16.26
CA ARG A 450 3.94 -39.76 15.94
C ARG A 450 2.65 -39.77 15.11
N THR A 451 2.48 -40.81 14.29
CA THR A 451 1.29 -41.00 13.45
C THR A 451 0.00 -41.10 14.30
N ASP A 452 0.08 -41.75 15.45
CA ASP A 452 -1.03 -41.95 16.39
C ASP A 452 -1.20 -40.82 17.43
N ALA A 453 -0.38 -39.77 17.37
CA ALA A 453 -0.41 -38.68 18.33
C ALA A 453 -1.13 -37.42 17.80
N ALA A 454 -1.92 -36.81 18.68
CA ALA A 454 -2.60 -35.53 18.41
C ALA A 454 -1.63 -34.34 18.43
N GLU A 455 -0.48 -34.45 19.09
CA GLU A 455 0.53 -33.40 19.20
C GLU A 455 1.93 -34.00 18.97
N GLY A 456 2.84 -33.19 18.44
CA GLY A 456 4.27 -33.48 18.36
C GLY A 456 5.07 -32.71 19.39
N PHE A 457 6.23 -33.23 19.78
CA PHE A 457 7.09 -32.66 20.81
C PHE A 457 8.45 -32.30 20.24
N PHE A 458 8.95 -31.12 20.60
CA PHE A 458 10.30 -30.71 20.22
C PHE A 458 11.35 -31.23 21.20
N VAL A 459 12.54 -31.53 20.71
CA VAL A 459 13.72 -31.80 21.52
C VAL A 459 14.79 -30.77 21.16
N THR A 460 15.24 -30.00 22.16
CA THR A 460 16.15 -28.86 21.98
C THR A 460 17.26 -28.84 23.04
N GLY A 461 18.25 -27.98 22.81
CA GLY A 461 19.31 -27.67 23.74
C GLY A 461 20.13 -28.89 24.14
N ARG A 462 20.60 -28.89 25.40
CA ARG A 462 21.50 -29.95 25.91
C ARG A 462 20.85 -31.34 26.00
N ILE A 463 19.54 -31.39 26.22
CA ILE A 463 18.77 -32.65 26.14
C ILE A 463 18.80 -33.16 24.69
N GLY A 464 18.55 -32.29 23.71
CA GLY A 464 18.66 -32.61 22.29
C GLY A 464 20.06 -33.10 21.90
N ASP A 465 21.11 -32.37 22.29
CA ASP A 465 22.52 -32.75 22.03
C ASP A 465 22.85 -34.15 22.55
N ARG A 466 22.30 -34.52 23.72
CA ARG A 466 22.51 -35.84 24.32
C ARG A 466 21.72 -36.91 23.61
N TRP A 467 20.43 -36.68 23.39
CA TRP A 467 19.55 -37.62 22.72
C TRP A 467 20.00 -37.92 21.28
N ALA A 468 20.48 -36.90 20.57
CA ALA A 468 21.10 -37.04 19.25
C ALA A 468 22.33 -37.98 19.27
N ARG A 469 23.22 -37.83 20.25
CA ARG A 469 24.40 -38.71 20.43
C ARG A 469 24.02 -40.15 20.78
N ASP A 470 22.89 -40.33 21.47
CA ASP A 470 22.37 -41.64 21.84
C ASP A 470 21.59 -42.33 20.69
N GLY A 471 21.48 -41.69 19.52
CA GLY A 471 20.87 -42.28 18.33
C GLY A 471 19.43 -41.85 18.06
N TYR A 472 19.00 -40.70 18.60
CA TYR A 472 17.66 -40.14 18.43
C TYR A 472 16.55 -41.14 18.80
N GLU A 473 15.50 -41.24 17.98
CA GLU A 473 14.34 -42.09 18.19
C GLU A 473 14.66 -43.59 18.11
N LYS A 474 15.81 -43.96 17.56
CA LYS A 474 16.35 -45.33 17.52
C LYS A 474 17.23 -45.66 18.72
N GLY A 475 17.53 -44.65 19.54
CA GLY A 475 18.32 -44.78 20.75
C GLY A 475 17.55 -45.39 21.92
N PRO A 476 18.22 -45.63 23.06
CA PRO A 476 17.63 -46.30 24.22
C PRO A 476 16.38 -45.63 24.81
N LEU A 477 16.23 -44.32 24.63
CA LEU A 477 15.10 -43.55 25.15
C LEU A 477 13.86 -43.60 24.25
N GLY A 478 14.02 -43.87 22.95
CA GLY A 478 12.95 -43.80 21.97
C GLY A 478 12.48 -42.36 21.67
N TRP A 479 11.23 -42.22 21.25
CA TRP A 479 10.60 -40.95 20.86
C TRP A 479 10.28 -40.07 22.07
N PRO A 480 10.28 -38.72 21.92
CA PRO A 480 9.76 -37.82 22.94
C PRO A 480 8.25 -38.01 23.10
N VAL A 481 7.77 -37.95 24.34
CA VAL A 481 6.34 -38.07 24.70
C VAL A 481 5.81 -36.88 25.50
N SER A 482 6.67 -35.89 25.78
CA SER A 482 6.30 -34.62 26.41
C SER A 482 7.14 -33.45 25.90
N ALA A 483 6.67 -32.23 26.14
CA ALA A 483 7.50 -31.04 26.10
C ALA A 483 8.50 -31.03 27.28
N GLN A 484 9.54 -30.19 27.17
CA GLN A 484 10.46 -29.96 28.28
C GLN A 484 9.77 -29.21 29.43
N ALA A 485 10.03 -29.61 30.67
CA ALA A 485 9.46 -29.00 31.87
C ALA A 485 10.55 -28.72 32.91
N ALA A 486 10.37 -27.64 33.66
CA ALA A 486 11.21 -27.37 34.83
C ALA A 486 10.87 -28.36 35.96
N ALA A 487 11.91 -28.87 36.63
CA ALA A 487 11.79 -29.66 37.84
C ALA A 487 11.96 -28.79 39.09
N ALA A 488 11.51 -29.29 40.24
CA ALA A 488 11.55 -28.56 41.51
C ALA A 488 12.98 -28.20 41.98
N ASP A 489 13.99 -28.94 41.53
CA ASP A 489 15.41 -28.71 41.82
C ASP A 489 16.07 -27.70 40.85
N GLY A 490 15.30 -27.10 39.94
CA GLY A 490 15.77 -26.15 38.93
C GLY A 490 16.39 -26.81 37.69
N SER A 491 16.40 -28.15 37.59
CA SER A 491 16.75 -28.84 36.35
C SER A 491 15.62 -28.76 35.33
N VAL A 492 15.92 -29.01 34.06
CA VAL A 492 14.94 -29.17 32.98
C VAL A 492 14.88 -30.65 32.64
N HIS A 493 13.68 -31.20 32.45
CA HIS A 493 13.53 -32.59 32.05
C HIS A 493 12.59 -32.76 30.87
N GLN A 494 12.72 -33.90 30.19
CA GLN A 494 11.84 -34.32 29.12
C GLN A 494 11.58 -35.82 29.20
N ASP A 495 10.32 -36.21 28.97
CA ASP A 495 9.92 -37.61 28.92
C ASP A 495 10.03 -38.18 27.50
N PHE A 496 10.51 -39.41 27.45
CA PHE A 496 10.63 -40.24 26.26
C PHE A 496 9.96 -41.60 26.50
N GLN A 497 9.71 -42.36 25.43
CA GLN A 497 9.02 -43.65 25.49
C GLN A 497 9.58 -44.64 26.54
N HIS A 498 10.89 -44.60 26.77
CA HIS A 498 11.58 -45.58 27.62
C HIS A 498 12.30 -44.97 28.83
N GLY A 499 12.05 -43.69 29.12
CA GLY A 499 12.64 -43.02 30.28
C GLY A 499 12.54 -41.51 30.23
N ARG A 500 13.21 -40.85 31.16
CA ARG A 500 13.27 -39.40 31.30
C ARG A 500 14.71 -38.93 31.23
N MET A 501 14.94 -37.81 30.56
CA MET A 501 16.24 -37.14 30.58
C MET A 501 16.12 -35.83 31.37
N TYR A 502 17.06 -35.62 32.28
CA TYR A 502 17.25 -34.38 33.01
C TYR A 502 18.48 -33.64 32.49
N TRP A 503 18.43 -32.31 32.53
CA TRP A 503 19.55 -31.42 32.31
C TRP A 503 19.66 -30.42 33.46
N SER A 504 20.86 -30.29 33.99
CA SER A 504 21.25 -29.23 34.91
C SER A 504 22.63 -28.66 34.49
N PRO A 505 23.12 -27.59 35.14
CA PRO A 505 24.46 -27.08 34.86
C PRO A 505 25.59 -28.12 35.05
N THR A 506 25.36 -29.19 35.81
CA THR A 506 26.35 -30.27 36.02
C THR A 506 26.30 -31.35 34.95
N GLY A 507 25.29 -31.36 34.07
CA GLY A 507 25.22 -32.26 32.91
C GLY A 507 23.83 -32.81 32.64
N THR A 508 23.77 -33.81 31.75
CA THR A 508 22.55 -34.57 31.43
C THR A 508 22.55 -35.93 32.11
N THR A 509 21.44 -36.31 32.76
CA THR A 509 21.24 -37.61 33.41
C THR A 509 20.02 -38.32 32.83
N VAL A 510 20.13 -39.62 32.59
CA VAL A 510 19.03 -40.45 32.07
C VAL A 510 18.51 -41.36 33.18
N VAL A 511 17.18 -41.41 33.33
CA VAL A 511 16.47 -42.30 34.25
C VAL A 511 15.57 -43.23 33.42
N GLY A 512 15.74 -44.55 33.54
CA GLY A 512 14.93 -45.52 32.81
C GLY A 512 13.48 -45.56 33.29
N ALA A 513 12.56 -46.05 32.47
CA ALA A 513 11.12 -46.09 32.78
C ALA A 513 10.76 -46.78 34.11
N ALA A 514 11.53 -47.80 34.53
CA ALA A 514 11.32 -48.48 35.81
C ALA A 514 11.71 -47.63 37.03
N ASP A 515 12.67 -46.72 36.87
CA ASP A 515 13.20 -45.86 37.94
C ASP A 515 12.48 -44.50 37.99
N ALA A 516 11.89 -44.04 36.87
CA ALA A 516 11.18 -42.76 36.78
C ALA A 516 9.89 -42.72 37.63
N ALA A 517 9.21 -43.86 37.80
CA ALA A 517 8.02 -43.97 38.66
C ALA A 517 8.33 -43.88 40.16
N ALA A 518 9.59 -44.00 40.56
CA ALA A 518 10.02 -43.93 41.96
C ALA A 518 10.45 -42.51 42.42
N ILE A 519 10.53 -41.55 41.48
CA ILE A 519 11.07 -40.20 41.71
C ILE A 519 9.98 -39.11 41.51
N ALA A 520 8.80 -39.48 41.00
CA ALA A 520 7.60 -38.63 40.96
C ALA A 520 6.82 -38.72 42.28
#